data_AF-A0A0P4RGA8-F1
#
_entry.id   AF-A0A0P4RGA8-F1
#
_cell.length_a   1.000
_cell.length_b   1.000
_cell.length_c   1.000
_cell.angle_alpha   90.00
_cell.angle_beta   90.00
_cell.angle_gamma   90.00
#
_symmetry.space_group_name_H-M   'P 1'
#
loop_
_entity.id
_entity.type
_entity.pdbx_description
1 polymer ?
#
loop_
_entity_poly.entity_id
_entity_poly.type
_entity_poly.pdbx_seq_one_letter_code
_entity_poly.pdbx_strand_id
1 'polypeptide(L)'
;MDTLNAQPMYHSTAIHAVYARVRQLAHLASDAADHLIDAVDLLDHTRAGLPVELGDGFLAVVTEQEARRGAGRCFTLVASLTALGSSDALATAELFAVERRLRGFAPKYQPPALSPTQESTLRAVARGDVAITSGKPYLRREDLRVSISTIRSLESRGLVMREDCPDWFRDERVHLTAAGRRGLAASFARPRSTAPTATRPPARPAATAARAAVR
;
A
#
# COMPACT_ATOMS: atom_id res chain seq x y z
N MET A 1 19.36 -15.05 13.60
CA MET A 1 18.09 -15.63 13.11
C MET A 1 17.38 -16.44 14.21
N ASP A 2 18.01 -16.71 15.34
CA ASP A 2 17.58 -17.75 16.31
C ASP A 2 16.53 -17.31 17.34
N THR A 3 16.27 -16.02 17.50
CA THR A 3 15.26 -15.52 18.46
C THR A 3 13.83 -15.55 17.91
N LEU A 4 13.66 -15.85 16.62
CA LEU A 4 12.36 -15.91 15.96
C LEU A 4 11.69 -17.29 16.17
N ASN A 5 12.42 -18.41 16.19
CA ASN A 5 11.84 -19.75 16.28
C ASN A 5 11.15 -20.10 17.61
N ALA A 6 11.28 -19.28 18.67
CA ALA A 6 10.78 -19.60 20.00
C ALA A 6 9.32 -19.16 20.26
N GLN A 7 8.66 -18.47 19.32
CA GLN A 7 7.30 -17.96 19.55
C GLN A 7 6.21 -18.94 19.06
N PRO A 8 5.14 -19.19 19.83
CA PRO A 8 4.01 -20.03 19.40
C PRO A 8 3.33 -19.55 18.10
N MET A 9 3.56 -18.29 17.72
CA MET A 9 3.05 -17.65 16.51
C MET A 9 3.52 -18.33 15.21
N TYR A 10 4.65 -19.05 15.22
CA TYR A 10 5.25 -19.66 14.02
C TYR A 10 4.51 -20.87 13.46
N HIS A 11 3.40 -21.32 14.06
CA HIS A 11 2.66 -22.49 13.61
C HIS A 11 1.36 -22.19 12.86
N SER A 12 1.00 -20.91 12.65
CA SER A 12 -0.17 -20.58 11.84
C SER A 12 0.12 -20.72 10.36
N THR A 13 -0.79 -21.34 9.60
CA THR A 13 -0.77 -21.29 8.12
C THR A 13 -0.79 -19.84 7.62
N ALA A 14 -1.49 -18.94 8.32
CA ALA A 14 -1.53 -17.51 8.00
C ALA A 14 -0.15 -16.82 8.16
N ILE A 15 0.60 -17.15 9.21
CA ILE A 15 1.94 -16.60 9.45
C ILE A 15 2.94 -17.16 8.44
N HIS A 16 2.85 -18.44 8.08
CA HIS A 16 3.65 -18.99 6.99
C HIS A 16 3.38 -18.29 5.66
N ALA A 17 2.11 -18.05 5.33
CA ALA A 17 1.72 -17.30 4.13
C ALA A 17 2.27 -15.87 4.14
N VAL A 18 2.23 -15.18 5.29
CA VAL A 18 2.85 -13.86 5.47
C VAL A 18 4.35 -13.91 5.15
N TYR A 19 5.09 -14.87 5.72
CA TYR A 19 6.53 -14.99 5.49
C TYR A 19 6.87 -15.28 4.03
N ALA A 20 6.15 -16.22 3.41
CA ALA A 20 6.30 -16.53 2.00
C ALA A 20 6.05 -15.27 1.14
N ARG A 21 5.00 -14.51 1.44
CA ARG A 21 4.65 -13.31 0.68
C ARG A 21 5.67 -12.19 0.87
N VAL A 22 6.18 -11.98 2.08
CA VAL A 22 7.26 -11.00 2.33
C VAL A 22 8.52 -11.35 1.53
N ARG A 23 8.91 -12.64 1.50
CA ARG A 23 10.06 -13.08 0.70
C ARG A 23 9.84 -12.87 -0.79
N GLN A 24 8.65 -13.18 -1.30
CA GLN A 24 8.31 -12.96 -2.69
C GLN A 24 8.35 -11.48 -3.05
N LEU A 25 7.77 -10.61 -2.22
CA LEU A 25 7.80 -9.15 -2.42
C LEU A 25 9.24 -8.61 -2.40
N ALA A 26 10.10 -9.14 -1.53
CA ALA A 26 11.52 -8.76 -1.49
C ALA A 26 12.28 -9.15 -2.77
N HIS A 27 12.01 -10.34 -3.32
CA HIS A 27 12.59 -10.76 -4.61
C HIS A 27 12.12 -9.85 -5.73
N LEU A 28 10.80 -9.64 -5.87
CA LEU A 28 10.25 -8.77 -6.91
C LEU A 28 10.78 -7.33 -6.83
N ALA A 29 11.03 -6.82 -5.62
CA ALA A 29 11.63 -5.50 -5.42
C ALA A 29 13.11 -5.47 -5.80
N SER A 30 13.84 -6.57 -5.60
CA SER A 30 15.25 -6.70 -5.98
C SER A 30 15.38 -6.80 -7.50
N ASP A 31 14.61 -7.69 -8.14
CA ASP A 31 14.55 -7.82 -9.61
C ASP A 31 14.17 -6.48 -10.28
N ALA A 32 13.21 -5.75 -9.69
CA ALA A 32 12.84 -4.43 -10.18
C ALA A 32 13.98 -3.40 -10.02
N ALA A 33 14.77 -3.47 -8.95
CA ALA A 33 15.92 -2.59 -8.76
C ALA A 33 17.01 -2.90 -9.79
N ASP A 34 17.30 -4.18 -10.03
CA ASP A 34 18.29 -4.62 -11.02
C ASP A 34 17.93 -4.11 -12.41
N HIS A 35 16.68 -4.22 -12.83
CA HIS A 35 16.24 -3.67 -14.13
C HIS A 35 16.33 -2.14 -14.22
N LEU A 36 16.19 -1.41 -13.11
CA LEU A 36 16.41 0.04 -13.11
C LEU A 36 17.90 0.38 -13.24
N ILE A 37 18.77 -0.40 -12.60
CA ILE A 37 20.22 -0.27 -12.73
C ILE A 37 20.63 -0.57 -14.17
N ASP A 38 20.15 -1.66 -14.77
CA ASP A 38 20.38 -2.02 -16.18
C ASP A 38 19.97 -0.87 -17.12
N ALA A 39 18.86 -0.20 -16.83
CA ALA A 39 18.38 0.93 -17.62
C ALA A 39 19.30 2.15 -17.51
N VAL A 40 19.80 2.46 -16.31
CA VAL A 40 20.76 3.54 -16.07
C VAL A 40 22.06 3.23 -16.80
N ASP A 41 22.59 2.02 -16.61
CA ASP A 41 23.83 1.58 -17.25
C ASP A 41 23.72 1.65 -18.77
N LEU A 42 22.64 1.15 -19.36
CA LEU A 42 22.40 1.25 -20.80
C LEU A 42 22.46 2.70 -21.30
N LEU A 43 21.82 3.63 -20.59
CA LEU A 43 21.79 5.05 -20.99
C LEU A 43 23.16 5.72 -20.83
N ASP A 44 23.86 5.47 -19.72
CA ASP A 44 25.15 6.08 -19.41
C ASP A 44 26.26 5.56 -20.33
N HIS A 45 26.32 4.24 -20.57
CA HIS A 45 27.29 3.64 -21.49
C HIS A 45 27.06 4.14 -22.93
N THR A 46 25.81 4.23 -23.37
CA THR A 46 25.48 4.78 -24.69
C THR A 46 25.93 6.24 -24.81
N ARG A 47 25.70 7.07 -23.78
CA ARG A 47 26.15 8.46 -23.75
C ARG A 47 27.68 8.59 -23.80
N ALA A 48 28.39 7.65 -23.19
CA ALA A 48 29.84 7.59 -23.19
C ALA A 48 30.44 6.96 -24.47
N GLY A 49 29.60 6.45 -25.39
CA GLY A 49 30.06 5.73 -26.59
C GLY A 49 30.68 4.36 -26.28
N LEU A 50 30.37 3.80 -25.11
CA LEU A 50 30.86 2.50 -24.67
C LEU A 50 29.96 1.37 -25.20
N PRO A 51 30.53 0.19 -25.50
CA PRO A 51 29.73 -0.98 -25.84
C PRO A 51 28.88 -1.42 -24.65
N VAL A 52 27.65 -1.87 -24.93
CA VAL A 52 26.69 -2.36 -23.94
C VAL A 52 26.39 -3.84 -24.20
N GLU A 53 26.17 -4.61 -23.14
CA GLU A 53 25.76 -6.02 -23.25
C GLU A 53 24.28 -6.12 -23.67
N LEU A 54 24.02 -6.79 -24.79
CA LEU A 54 22.67 -7.00 -25.34
C LEU A 54 22.08 -8.37 -24.99
N GLY A 55 22.82 -9.19 -24.23
CA GLY A 55 22.49 -10.58 -23.87
C GLY A 55 23.54 -11.57 -24.38
N ASP A 56 23.67 -12.71 -23.69
CA ASP A 56 24.60 -13.80 -24.00
C ASP A 56 26.07 -13.37 -24.24
N GLY A 57 26.53 -12.32 -23.54
CA GLY A 57 27.87 -11.77 -23.69
C GLY A 57 28.13 -10.97 -24.97
N PHE A 58 27.10 -10.68 -25.77
CA PHE A 58 27.25 -9.86 -26.98
C PHE A 58 27.33 -8.37 -26.65
N LEU A 59 28.45 -7.74 -27.00
CA LEU A 59 28.71 -6.32 -26.79
C LEU A 59 28.50 -5.53 -28.08
N ALA A 60 27.70 -4.47 -28.04
CA ALA A 60 27.51 -3.57 -29.17
C ALA A 60 27.41 -2.12 -28.74
N VAL A 61 27.88 -1.21 -29.59
CA VAL A 61 27.58 0.22 -29.47
C VAL A 61 26.20 0.45 -30.05
N VAL A 62 25.25 0.82 -29.20
CA VAL A 62 23.87 1.10 -29.60
C VAL A 62 23.66 2.58 -29.86
N THR A 63 22.65 2.89 -30.66
CA THR A 63 22.22 4.28 -30.86
C THR A 63 21.46 4.80 -29.63
N GLU A 64 21.43 6.12 -29.46
CA GLU A 64 20.64 6.75 -28.38
C GLU A 64 19.15 6.34 -28.43
N GLN A 65 18.59 6.17 -29.63
CA GLN A 65 17.21 5.74 -29.82
C GLN A 65 16.99 4.30 -29.34
N GLU A 66 17.92 3.39 -29.61
CA GLU A 66 17.87 2.01 -29.14
C GLU A 66 18.03 1.92 -27.63
N ALA A 67 18.94 2.70 -27.05
CA ALA A 67 19.12 2.79 -25.61
C ALA A 67 17.86 3.28 -24.89
N ARG A 68 17.21 4.34 -25.40
CA ARG A 68 15.92 4.83 -24.87
C ARG A 68 14.82 3.79 -24.97
N ARG A 69 14.76 3.02 -26.06
CA ARG A 69 13.80 1.91 -26.21
C ARG A 69 14.09 0.78 -25.21
N GLY A 70 15.37 0.44 -24.99
CA GLY A 70 15.78 -0.55 -24.00
C GLY A 70 15.41 -0.14 -22.58
N ALA A 71 15.77 1.08 -22.17
CA ALA A 71 15.36 1.64 -20.88
C ALA A 71 13.83 1.64 -20.72
N GLY A 72 13.08 1.99 -21.78
CA GLY A 72 11.62 1.91 -21.78
C GLY A 72 11.06 0.50 -21.53
N ARG A 73 11.73 -0.55 -22.03
CA ARG A 73 11.37 -1.95 -21.72
C ARG A 73 11.62 -2.27 -20.26
N CYS A 74 12.76 -1.85 -19.70
CA CYS A 74 13.05 -2.01 -18.27
C CYS A 74 11.96 -1.35 -17.41
N PHE A 75 11.58 -0.10 -17.71
CA PHE A 75 10.49 0.57 -16.99
C PHE A 75 9.15 -0.18 -17.07
N THR A 76 8.82 -0.75 -18.24
CA THR A 76 7.60 -1.55 -18.42
C THR A 76 7.64 -2.83 -17.57
N LEU A 77 8.80 -3.48 -17.50
CA LEU A 77 8.99 -4.68 -16.69
C LEU A 77 8.91 -4.36 -15.19
N VAL A 78 9.59 -3.30 -14.74
CA VAL A 78 9.52 -2.80 -13.36
C VAL A 78 8.09 -2.47 -12.96
N ALA A 79 7.35 -1.77 -13.83
CA ALA A 79 5.94 -1.45 -13.59
C ALA A 79 5.08 -2.71 -13.44
N SER A 80 5.40 -3.77 -14.20
CA SER A 80 4.70 -5.07 -14.14
C SER A 80 5.03 -5.84 -12.85
N LEU A 81 6.31 -5.94 -12.48
CA LEU A 81 6.78 -6.61 -11.26
C LEU A 81 6.23 -5.94 -9.99
N THR A 82 6.13 -4.62 -10.00
CA THR A 82 5.70 -3.81 -8.84
C THR A 82 4.22 -3.46 -8.84
N ALA A 83 3.46 -3.84 -9.86
CA ALA A 83 2.07 -3.41 -10.08
C ALA A 83 1.16 -3.57 -8.84
N LEU A 84 1.30 -4.68 -8.12
CA LEU A 84 0.52 -5.02 -6.94
C LEU A 84 1.32 -4.93 -5.63
N GLY A 85 2.62 -4.62 -5.70
CA GLY A 85 3.55 -4.78 -4.59
C GLY A 85 3.11 -4.02 -3.33
N SER A 86 2.70 -2.77 -3.46
CA SER A 86 2.26 -1.94 -2.32
C SER A 86 0.92 -2.41 -1.73
N SER A 87 -0.03 -2.85 -2.58
CA SER A 87 -1.31 -3.39 -2.14
C SER A 87 -1.12 -4.70 -1.37
N ASP A 88 -0.29 -5.59 -1.91
CA ASP A 88 -0.01 -6.89 -1.31
C ASP A 88 0.82 -6.78 -0.05
N ALA A 89 1.76 -5.85 0.01
CA ALA A 89 2.49 -5.53 1.24
C ALA A 89 1.53 -5.08 2.34
N LEU A 90 0.55 -4.22 2.00
CA LEU A 90 -0.45 -3.75 2.95
C LEU A 90 -1.37 -4.88 3.44
N ALA A 91 -1.88 -5.72 2.52
CA ALA A 91 -2.71 -6.86 2.86
C ALA A 91 -1.97 -7.88 3.73
N THR A 92 -0.68 -8.12 3.43
CA THR A 92 0.21 -8.99 4.20
C THR A 92 0.44 -8.44 5.61
N ALA A 93 0.67 -7.12 5.73
CA ALA A 93 0.83 -6.46 7.03
C ALA A 93 -0.46 -6.50 7.87
N GLU A 94 -1.62 -6.36 7.24
CA GLU A 94 -2.93 -6.48 7.89
C GLU A 94 -3.15 -7.90 8.42
N LEU A 95 -2.94 -8.92 7.59
CA LEU A 95 -3.04 -10.33 7.99
C LEU A 95 -2.13 -10.65 9.19
N PHE A 96 -0.88 -10.18 9.14
CA PHE A 96 0.06 -10.36 10.24
C PHE A 96 -0.42 -9.69 11.54
N ALA A 97 -0.90 -8.45 11.46
CA ALA A 97 -1.36 -7.71 12.63
C ALA A 97 -2.61 -8.34 13.28
N VAL A 98 -3.55 -8.82 12.46
CA VAL A 98 -4.75 -9.54 12.91
C VAL A 98 -4.37 -10.85 13.60
N GLU A 99 -3.53 -11.66 12.98
CA GLU A 99 -3.10 -12.95 13.53
C GLU A 99 -2.29 -12.79 14.83
N ARG A 100 -1.42 -11.76 14.91
CA ARG A 100 -0.74 -11.40 16.17
C ARG A 100 -1.75 -11.14 17.28
N ARG A 101 -2.78 -10.36 17.00
CA ARG A 101 -3.78 -10.00 18.00
C ARG A 101 -4.62 -11.19 18.43
N LEU A 102 -5.05 -12.04 17.49
CA LEU A 102 -5.78 -13.27 17.80
C LEU A 102 -5.01 -14.16 18.80
N ARG A 103 -3.68 -14.12 18.73
CA ARG A 103 -2.78 -14.84 19.64
C ARG A 103 -2.41 -14.05 20.91
N GLY A 104 -3.12 -12.95 21.20
CA GLY A 104 -2.94 -12.15 22.42
C GLY A 104 -1.86 -11.06 22.33
N PHE A 105 -1.20 -10.89 21.18
CA PHE A 105 -0.19 -9.85 21.02
C PHE A 105 -0.80 -8.54 20.52
N ALA A 106 -1.25 -7.69 21.46
CA ALA A 106 -1.72 -6.35 21.14
C ALA A 106 -0.55 -5.39 20.78
N PRO A 107 -0.73 -4.47 19.82
CA PRO A 107 0.26 -3.44 19.55
C PRO A 107 0.42 -2.52 20.76
N LYS A 108 1.67 -2.30 21.22
CA LYS A 108 1.99 -1.37 22.31
C LYS A 108 1.70 0.09 21.94
N TYR A 109 1.81 0.42 20.65
CA TYR A 109 1.57 1.76 20.14
C TYR A 109 0.07 2.03 20.02
N GLN A 110 -0.40 3.07 20.71
CA GLN A 110 -1.76 3.58 20.54
C GLN A 110 -1.75 4.74 19.55
N PRO A 111 -2.33 4.58 18.35
CA PRO A 111 -2.41 5.69 17.41
C PRO A 111 -3.36 6.77 17.92
N PRO A 112 -3.11 8.05 17.54
CA PRO A 112 -4.07 9.12 17.78
C PRO A 112 -5.43 8.75 17.16
N ALA A 113 -6.52 9.27 17.73
CA ALA A 113 -7.86 9.04 17.20
C ALA A 113 -7.97 9.64 15.79
N LEU A 114 -8.10 8.79 14.78
CA LEU A 114 -8.26 9.18 13.38
C LEU A 114 -9.73 9.10 12.98
N SER A 115 -10.18 10.05 12.17
CA SER A 115 -11.48 9.93 11.49
C SER A 115 -11.42 8.83 10.41
N PRO A 116 -12.57 8.29 9.98
CA PRO A 116 -12.60 7.31 8.88
C PRO A 116 -11.90 7.81 7.60
N THR A 117 -12.05 9.10 7.29
CA THR A 117 -11.38 9.74 6.14
C THR A 117 -9.86 9.78 6.31
N GLN A 118 -9.38 10.12 7.51
CA GLN A 118 -7.94 10.10 7.82
C GLN A 118 -7.37 8.68 7.76
N GLU A 119 -8.10 7.68 8.25
CA GLU A 119 -7.67 6.28 8.19
C GLU A 119 -7.62 5.76 6.74
N SER A 120 -8.65 6.07 5.94
CA SER A 120 -8.67 5.72 4.52
C SER A 120 -7.54 6.40 3.74
N THR A 121 -7.30 7.68 4.02
CA THR A 121 -6.17 8.44 3.43
C THR A 121 -4.83 7.83 3.82
N LEU A 122 -4.65 7.44 5.09
CA LEU A 122 -3.41 6.80 5.55
C LEU A 122 -3.15 5.46 4.84
N ARG A 123 -4.19 4.67 4.58
CA ARG A 123 -4.08 3.44 3.76
C ARG A 123 -3.73 3.75 2.31
N ALA A 124 -4.32 4.78 1.71
CA ALA A 124 -4.01 5.19 0.34
C ALA A 124 -2.56 5.68 0.21
N VAL A 125 -2.06 6.45 1.19
CA VAL A 125 -0.64 6.83 1.27
C VAL A 125 0.24 5.58 1.39
N ALA A 126 -0.14 4.61 2.22
CA ALA A 126 0.60 3.35 2.38
C ALA A 126 0.71 2.54 1.07
N ARG A 127 -0.30 2.63 0.20
CA ARG A 127 -0.31 2.00 -1.13
C ARG A 127 0.48 2.78 -2.18
N GLY A 128 0.92 4.00 -1.86
CA GLY A 128 1.54 4.91 -2.83
C GLY A 128 0.53 5.51 -3.82
N ASP A 129 -0.75 5.52 -3.49
CA ASP A 129 -1.81 6.03 -4.37
C ASP A 129 -1.94 7.56 -4.32
N VAL A 130 -1.33 8.21 -3.31
CA VAL A 130 -1.46 9.65 -3.05
C VAL A 130 -0.16 10.37 -3.42
N ALA A 131 -0.30 11.41 -4.23
CA ALA A 131 0.74 12.39 -4.52
C ALA A 131 0.15 13.79 -4.54
N ILE A 132 0.99 14.82 -4.59
CA ILE A 132 0.55 16.21 -4.71
C ILE A 132 1.14 16.79 -6.00
N THR A 133 0.30 17.46 -6.77
CA THR A 133 0.67 18.13 -8.02
C THR A 133 0.00 19.49 -8.06
N SER A 134 0.78 20.55 -8.22
CA SER A 134 0.34 21.94 -8.18
C SER A 134 -0.49 22.27 -6.93
N GLY A 135 -0.05 21.75 -5.77
CA GLY A 135 -0.73 21.91 -4.48
C GLY A 135 -2.06 21.14 -4.33
N LYS A 136 -2.43 20.30 -5.30
CA LYS A 136 -3.65 19.49 -5.29
C LYS A 136 -3.32 18.01 -5.11
N PRO A 137 -4.09 17.26 -4.30
CA PRO A 137 -3.92 15.82 -4.19
C PRO A 137 -4.28 15.16 -5.53
N TYR A 138 -3.35 14.37 -6.05
CA TYR A 138 -3.56 13.46 -7.16
C TYR A 138 -3.69 12.04 -6.60
N LEU A 139 -4.71 11.32 -7.09
CA LEU A 139 -4.97 9.94 -6.70
C LEU A 139 -4.81 9.02 -7.89
N ARG A 140 -4.06 7.94 -7.70
CA ARG A 140 -3.94 6.87 -8.70
C ARG A 140 -5.25 6.10 -8.89
N ARG A 141 -6.11 6.05 -7.85
CA ARG A 141 -7.41 5.39 -7.88
C ARG A 141 -8.55 6.40 -7.74
N GLU A 142 -9.57 6.27 -8.58
CA GLU A 142 -10.70 7.20 -8.67
C GLU A 142 -11.75 7.03 -7.56
N ASP A 143 -11.71 5.91 -6.81
CA ASP A 143 -12.72 5.54 -5.81
C ASP A 143 -12.57 6.27 -4.47
N LEU A 144 -11.47 6.98 -4.26
CA LEU A 144 -11.19 7.72 -3.04
C LEU A 144 -11.21 9.23 -3.29
N ARG A 145 -11.72 10.00 -2.31
CA ARG A 145 -11.55 11.46 -2.28
C ARG A 145 -10.63 11.83 -1.14
N VAL A 146 -9.45 12.34 -1.47
CA VAL A 146 -8.47 12.86 -0.50
C VAL A 146 -8.38 14.37 -0.67
N SER A 147 -8.63 15.11 0.41
CA SER A 147 -8.43 16.56 0.42
C SER A 147 -7.03 16.93 0.89
N ILE A 148 -6.50 18.06 0.38
CA ILE A 148 -5.22 18.59 0.85
C ILE A 148 -5.25 18.92 2.35
N SER A 149 -6.41 19.31 2.88
CA SER A 149 -6.62 19.53 4.31
C SER A 149 -6.47 18.24 5.14
N THR A 150 -6.89 17.10 4.60
CA THR A 150 -6.71 15.80 5.27
C THR A 150 -5.23 15.42 5.30
N ILE A 151 -4.50 15.64 4.21
CA ILE A 151 -3.05 15.40 4.16
C ILE A 151 -2.34 16.29 5.19
N ARG A 152 -2.58 17.61 5.17
CA ARG A 152 -2.02 18.55 6.16
C ARG A 152 -2.35 18.17 7.61
N SER A 153 -3.55 17.65 7.85
CA SER A 153 -3.95 17.15 9.17
C SER A 153 -3.19 15.90 9.61
N LEU A 154 -2.85 15.00 8.68
CA LEU A 154 -2.01 13.84 8.95
C LEU A 154 -0.54 14.24 9.17
N GLU A 155 -0.06 15.26 8.46
CA GLU A 155 1.28 15.83 8.62
C GLU A 155 1.46 16.51 9.96
N SER A 156 0.49 17.33 10.39
CA SER A 156 0.56 17.99 11.70
C SER A 156 0.52 16.99 12.87
N ARG A 157 0.03 15.77 12.62
CA ARG A 157 0.06 14.64 13.55
C ARG A 157 1.33 13.78 13.42
N GLY A 158 2.26 14.16 12.54
CA GLY A 158 3.51 13.45 12.29
C GLY A 158 3.32 12.05 11.69
N LEU A 159 2.18 11.77 11.04
CA LEU A 159 1.87 10.44 10.49
C LEU A 159 2.31 10.28 9.04
N VAL A 160 2.31 11.38 8.29
CA VAL A 160 2.83 11.43 6.92
C VAL A 160 3.82 12.57 6.78
N MET A 161 4.64 12.49 5.74
CA MET A 161 5.55 13.55 5.31
C MET A 161 5.51 13.68 3.79
N ARG A 162 5.77 14.87 3.28
CA ARG A 162 6.04 15.13 1.87
C ARG A 162 7.53 15.02 1.61
N GLU A 163 7.85 14.46 0.46
CA GLU A 163 9.18 14.43 -0.11
C GLU A 163 9.09 15.03 -1.51
N ASP A 164 9.93 16.03 -1.78
CA ASP A 164 10.01 16.64 -3.10
C ASP A 164 10.53 15.58 -4.08
N CYS A 165 9.82 15.39 -5.19
CA CYS A 165 10.24 14.47 -6.23
C CYS A 165 10.78 15.27 -7.41
N PRO A 166 11.90 14.87 -8.05
CA PRO A 166 12.38 15.53 -9.25
C PRO A 166 11.27 15.64 -10.30
N ASP A 167 11.17 16.82 -10.95
CA ASP A 167 10.06 17.41 -11.72
C ASP A 167 9.32 16.51 -12.74
N TRP A 168 9.79 15.30 -13.02
CA TRP A 168 9.20 14.41 -14.03
C TRP A 168 8.06 13.54 -13.50
N PHE A 169 7.91 13.38 -12.19
CA PHE A 169 7.00 12.36 -11.62
C PHE A 169 5.93 12.85 -10.63
N ARG A 170 5.71 14.18 -10.51
CA ARG A 170 4.77 14.93 -9.62
C ARG A 170 5.51 15.70 -8.54
N ASP A 171 5.07 16.93 -8.27
CA ASP A 171 5.75 17.91 -7.39
C ASP A 171 6.12 17.35 -6.01
N GLU A 172 5.22 16.61 -5.34
CA GLU A 172 5.52 16.05 -4.02
C GLU A 172 4.95 14.63 -3.87
N ARG A 173 5.76 13.72 -3.32
CA ARG A 173 5.34 12.36 -2.94
C ARG A 173 5.01 12.33 -1.45
N VAL A 174 3.89 11.70 -1.09
CA VAL A 174 3.44 11.59 0.31
C VAL A 174 3.81 10.21 0.85
N HIS A 175 4.51 10.15 1.97
CA HIS A 175 5.00 8.92 2.59
C HIS A 175 4.60 8.79 4.05
N LEU A 176 4.48 7.55 4.54
CA LEU A 176 4.28 7.29 5.96
C LEU A 176 5.57 7.53 6.75
N THR A 177 5.47 8.29 7.84
CA THR A 177 6.56 8.37 8.83
C THR A 177 6.65 7.06 9.63
N ALA A 178 7.68 6.92 10.47
CA ALA A 178 7.75 5.79 11.41
C ALA A 178 6.54 5.72 12.36
N ALA A 179 6.02 6.88 12.80
CA ALA A 179 4.82 6.96 13.62
C ALA A 179 3.56 6.60 12.82
N GLY A 180 3.48 7.05 11.56
CA GLY A 180 2.43 6.66 10.60
C GLY A 180 2.36 5.16 10.39
N ARG A 181 3.50 4.50 10.13
CA ARG A 181 3.58 3.04 9.97
C ARG A 181 3.12 2.30 11.22
N ARG A 182 3.57 2.71 12.41
CA ARG A 182 3.13 2.11 13.68
C ARG A 182 1.63 2.32 13.92
N GLY A 183 1.12 3.51 13.61
CA GLY A 183 -0.29 3.84 13.79
C GLY A 183 -1.20 3.08 12.84
N LEU A 184 -0.79 2.93 11.58
CA LEU A 184 -1.49 2.11 10.59
C LEU A 184 -1.47 0.63 10.99
N ALA A 185 -0.33 0.09 11.40
CA ALA A 185 -0.23 -1.28 11.87
C ALA A 185 -1.14 -1.54 13.08
N ALA A 186 -1.22 -0.57 14.00
CA ALA A 186 -2.10 -0.65 15.15
C ALA A 186 -3.60 -0.55 14.78
N SER A 187 -3.95 0.09 13.65
CA SER A 187 -5.34 0.15 13.19
C SER A 187 -5.81 -1.18 12.60
N PHE A 188 -4.95 -1.93 11.92
CA PHE A 188 -5.25 -3.30 11.46
C PHE A 188 -5.63 -4.24 12.59
N ALA A 189 -5.00 -4.04 13.75
CA ALA A 189 -5.29 -4.83 14.92
C ALA A 189 -6.60 -4.41 15.61
N ARG A 190 -7.31 -3.33 15.23
CA ARG A 190 -8.57 -2.98 15.89
C ARG A 190 -9.71 -3.88 15.39
N PRO A 191 -10.68 -4.28 16.25
CA PRO A 191 -11.85 -4.97 15.74
C PRO A 191 -12.55 -3.99 14.80
N ARG A 192 -12.79 -4.40 13.56
CA ARG A 192 -13.77 -3.69 12.75
C ARG A 192 -15.07 -3.79 13.53
N SER A 193 -15.60 -2.65 13.98
CA SER A 193 -16.95 -2.61 14.53
C SER A 193 -17.87 -3.08 13.41
N THR A 194 -18.22 -4.36 13.41
CA THR A 194 -19.39 -4.86 12.71
C THR A 194 -20.54 -4.14 13.38
N ALA A 195 -20.94 -2.99 12.82
CA ALA A 195 -22.20 -2.40 13.16
C ALA A 195 -23.23 -3.53 13.03
N PRO A 196 -24.00 -3.85 14.08
CA PRO A 196 -25.11 -4.76 13.91
C PRO A 196 -25.99 -4.12 12.84
N THR A 197 -26.13 -4.78 11.70
CA THR A 197 -27.22 -4.48 10.78
C THR A 197 -28.48 -4.67 11.60
N ALA A 198 -29.07 -3.57 12.07
CA ALA A 198 -30.36 -3.60 12.71
C ALA A 198 -31.35 -4.07 11.65
N THR A 199 -31.57 -5.39 11.59
CA THR A 199 -32.68 -5.98 10.88
C THR A 199 -33.92 -5.44 11.57
N ARG A 200 -34.47 -4.35 11.03
CA ARG A 200 -35.76 -3.81 11.43
C ARG A 200 -36.77 -4.96 11.35
N PRO A 201 -37.39 -5.40 12.46
CA PRO A 201 -38.40 -6.42 12.38
C PRO A 201 -39.55 -5.90 11.48
N PRO A 202 -40.14 -6.75 10.63
CA PRO A 202 -41.28 -6.34 9.81
C PRO A 202 -42.40 -5.84 10.71
N ALA A 203 -42.98 -4.70 10.34
CA ALA A 203 -44.12 -4.13 11.05
C ALA A 203 -45.26 -5.16 11.07
N ARG A 204 -45.71 -5.51 12.28
CA ARG A 204 -46.86 -6.40 12.48
C ARG A 204 -48.11 -5.75 11.86
N PRO A 205 -48.87 -6.44 11.01
CA PRO A 205 -50.11 -5.88 10.46
C PRO A 205 -51.09 -5.57 11.59
N ALA A 206 -51.68 -4.36 11.55
CA ALA A 206 -52.69 -3.92 12.48
C ALA A 206 -53.94 -4.81 12.34
N ALA A 207 -54.29 -5.51 13.42
CA ALA A 207 -55.56 -6.21 13.50
C ALA A 207 -56.68 -5.17 13.70
N THR A 208 -57.45 -4.91 12.65
CA THR A 208 -58.67 -4.11 12.71
C THR A 208 -59.70 -4.87 13.54
N ALA A 209 -59.96 -4.42 14.76
CA ALA A 209 -61.05 -4.93 15.58
C ALA A 209 -62.39 -4.43 14.99
N ALA A 210 -63.10 -5.31 14.29
CA ALA A 210 -64.51 -5.10 13.98
C ALA A 210 -65.33 -5.24 15.27
N ARG A 211 -65.88 -4.14 15.78
CA ARG A 211 -66.88 -4.17 16.85
C ARG A 211 -68.18 -4.72 16.28
N ALA A 212 -68.61 -5.87 16.80
CA ALA A 212 -69.98 -6.33 16.69
C ALA A 212 -70.90 -5.35 17.43
N ALA A 213 -71.87 -4.79 16.72
CA ALA A 213 -72.99 -4.08 17.33
C ALA A 213 -74.01 -5.10 17.82
N VAL A 214 -74.30 -5.05 19.11
CA VAL A 214 -75.49 -5.65 19.71
C VAL A 214 -76.40 -4.50 20.11
N ARG A 215 -77.48 -4.31 19.34
CA ARG A 215 -78.81 -3.90 19.81
C ARG A 215 -79.83 -4.05 18.70
#